data_AF-A0A552QTM9-F1
#
_entry.id   AF-A0A552QTM9-F1
#
_cell.length_a   1.000
_cell.length_b   1.000
_cell.length_c   1.000
_cell.angle_alpha   90.00
_cell.angle_beta   90.00
_cell.angle_gamma   90.00
#
_symmetry.space_group_name_H-M   'P 1'
#
loop_
_entity.id
_entity.type
_entity.pdbx_description
1 polymer ?
#
loop_
_entity_poly.entity_id
_entity_poly.type
_entity_poly.pdbx_seq_one_letter_code
_entity_poly.pdbx_strand_id
1 'polypeptide(L)' 'MRLPRLLRSRGRHRAVPTATFTPHGVLDGSRWLVCDTTACAHLTRRHTPTHTGWEYTDCHAQKGAQP' A
#
# COMPACT_ATOMS: atom_id res chain seq x y z
N MET A 1 43.91 36.28 -28.23
CA MET A 1 43.73 35.71 -26.87
C MET A 1 42.47 34.84 -26.88
N ARG A 2 42.55 33.55 -26.48
CA ARG A 2 41.42 32.61 -26.44
C ARG A 2 41.04 32.36 -24.97
N LEU A 3 39.79 32.62 -24.59
CA LEU A 3 39.30 32.29 -23.25
C LEU A 3 39.15 30.76 -23.09
N PRO A 4 39.53 30.20 -21.93
CA PRO A 4 39.32 28.78 -21.66
C PRO A 4 37.83 28.52 -21.43
N ARG A 5 37.29 27.55 -22.18
CA ARG A 5 35.94 27.01 -21.95
C ARG A 5 35.92 26.38 -20.55
N LEU A 6 35.34 27.09 -19.59
CA LEU A 6 35.00 26.51 -18.29
C LEU A 6 34.08 25.32 -18.57
N LEU A 7 34.59 24.11 -18.38
CA LEU A 7 33.80 22.90 -18.43
C LEU A 7 32.71 23.05 -17.36
N ARG A 8 31.50 23.30 -17.82
CA ARG A 8 30.29 23.36 -17.00
C ARG A 8 30.10 21.96 -16.42
N SER A 9 30.63 21.72 -15.23
CA SER A 9 30.37 20.49 -14.49
C SER A 9 28.87 20.47 -14.21
N ARG A 10 28.11 19.74 -15.03
CA ARG A 10 26.75 19.37 -14.68
C ARG A 10 26.88 18.54 -13.41
N GLY A 11 26.57 19.17 -12.27
CA GLY A 11 26.55 18.49 -10.98
C GLY A 11 25.73 17.22 -11.16
N ARG A 12 26.38 16.06 -10.99
CA ARG A 12 25.67 14.80 -10.93
C ARG A 12 24.86 14.88 -9.66
N HIS A 13 23.56 15.16 -9.77
CA HIS A 13 22.66 15.02 -8.64
C HIS A 13 22.80 13.58 -8.16
N ARG A 14 23.39 13.40 -6.97
CA ARG A 14 23.44 12.10 -6.32
C ARG A 14 22.00 11.67 -6.14
N ALA A 15 21.64 10.53 -6.74
CA ALA A 15 20.32 9.95 -6.53
C ALA A 15 20.11 9.80 -5.02
N VAL A 16 19.09 10.49 -4.50
CA VAL A 16 18.67 10.33 -3.11
C VAL A 16 17.85 9.05 -3.07
N PRO A 17 18.18 8.08 -2.21
CA PRO A 17 17.39 6.86 -2.09
C PRO A 17 15.96 7.24 -1.72
N THR A 18 15.01 6.86 -2.56
CA THR A 18 13.58 7.01 -2.30
C THR A 18 13.10 5.83 -1.46
N ALA A 19 12.23 6.11 -0.49
CA ALA A 19 11.58 5.05 0.26
C ALA A 19 10.76 4.19 -0.70
N THR A 20 11.03 2.87 -0.71
CA THR A 20 10.23 1.92 -1.48
C THR A 20 9.12 1.41 -0.59
N PHE A 21 7.87 1.67 -0.97
CA PHE A 21 6.72 1.10 -0.27
C PHE A 21 6.47 -0.31 -0.80
N THR A 22 6.89 -1.31 -0.04
CA THR A 22 6.47 -2.70 -0.27
C THR A 22 5.39 -3.04 0.76
N PRO A 23 4.15 -3.34 0.33
CA PRO A 23 3.08 -3.68 1.25
C PRO A 23 3.33 -5.06 1.86
N HIS A 24 4.06 -5.10 2.98
CA HIS A 24 4.26 -6.32 3.75
C HIS A 24 2.94 -6.77 4.39
N GLY A 25 2.57 -8.04 4.19
CA GLY A 25 1.37 -8.63 4.79
C GLY A 25 0.04 -8.15 4.19
N VAL A 26 0.04 -7.54 3.00
CA VAL A 26 -1.19 -7.34 2.21
C VAL A 26 -1.22 -8.44 1.15
N LEU A 27 -2.19 -9.33 1.23
CA LEU A 27 -2.37 -10.41 0.25
C LEU A 27 -3.01 -9.84 -1.03
N ASP A 28 -2.67 -10.42 -2.18
CA ASP A 28 -3.34 -10.12 -3.44
C ASP A 28 -4.85 -10.33 -3.29
N GLY A 29 -5.64 -9.36 -3.76
CA GLY A 29 -7.10 -9.39 -3.62
C GLY A 29 -7.63 -8.90 -2.26
N SER A 30 -6.76 -8.48 -1.33
CA SER A 30 -7.19 -7.77 -0.11
C SER A 30 -7.96 -6.50 -0.45
N ARG A 31 -8.98 -6.18 0.36
CA ARG A 31 -9.83 -4.99 0.15
C ARG A 31 -10.04 -4.22 1.44
N TRP A 32 -10.16 -2.90 1.33
CA TRP A 32 -10.62 -2.04 2.41
C TRP A 32 -12.14 -1.98 2.37
N LEU A 33 -12.79 -2.66 3.31
CA LEU A 33 -14.25 -2.78 3.38
C LEU A 33 -14.73 -2.29 4.74
N VAL A 34 -15.93 -1.71 4.77
CA VAL A 34 -16.60 -1.36 6.03
C VAL A 34 -16.88 -2.65 6.81
N CYS A 35 -16.43 -2.73 8.05
CA CYS A 35 -16.74 -3.85 8.93
C CYS A 35 -18.03 -3.54 9.69
N ASP A 36 -19.10 -4.30 9.51
CA ASP A 36 -20.42 -3.97 10.10
C ASP A 36 -20.53 -4.33 11.60
N THR A 37 -19.42 -4.72 12.24
CA THR A 37 -19.41 -5.10 13.66
C THR A 37 -19.17 -3.88 14.54
N THR A 38 -19.91 -3.80 15.65
CA THR A 38 -19.76 -2.73 16.65
C THR A 38 -18.40 -2.77 17.35
N ALA A 39 -17.80 -3.97 17.50
CA ALA A 39 -16.44 -4.15 18.00
C ALA A 39 -15.39 -3.38 17.16
N CYS A 40 -15.68 -3.16 15.88
CA CYS A 40 -14.84 -2.43 14.96
C CYS A 40 -15.30 -0.98 14.74
N ALA A 41 -16.29 -0.52 15.51
CA ALA A 41 -16.90 0.81 15.40
C ALA A 41 -17.40 1.16 13.99
N HIS A 42 -17.81 0.16 13.20
CA HIS A 42 -18.22 0.34 11.81
C HIS A 42 -17.15 0.98 10.91
N LEU A 43 -15.88 0.89 11.28
CA LEU A 43 -14.78 1.47 10.51
C LEU A 43 -14.39 0.59 9.33
N THR A 44 -13.83 1.23 8.30
CA THR A 44 -13.19 0.53 7.19
C THR A 44 -11.95 -0.22 7.67
N ARG A 45 -11.91 -1.52 7.42
CA ARG A 45 -10.82 -2.42 7.82
C ARG A 45 -10.34 -3.22 6.62
N ARG A 46 -9.08 -3.68 6.68
CA ARG A 46 -8.49 -4.52 5.64
C ARG A 46 -9.05 -5.93 5.81
N HIS A 47 -9.80 -6.39 4.82
CA HIS A 47 -10.26 -7.77 4.75
C HIS A 47 -9.37 -8.55 3.77
N THR A 48 -8.96 -9.74 4.17
CA THR A 48 -8.21 -10.69 3.35
C THR A 48 -9.16 -11.58 2.56
N PRO A 49 -8.83 -11.96 1.32
CA PRO A 49 -9.67 -12.85 0.55
C PRO A 49 -9.72 -14.24 1.20
N THR A 50 -10.88 -14.87 1.11
CA THR A 50 -11.15 -16.27 1.48
C THR A 50 -11.74 -17.01 0.27
N HIS A 51 -12.02 -18.30 0.41
CA HIS A 51 -12.59 -19.11 -0.68
C HIS A 51 -13.94 -18.59 -1.19
N THR A 52 -14.74 -17.96 -0.34
CA THR A 52 -16.10 -17.53 -0.65
C THR A 52 -16.29 -16.01 -0.58
N GLY A 53 -15.27 -15.23 -0.20
CA GLY A 53 -15.40 -13.79 -0.07
C GLY A 53 -14.18 -13.13 0.57
N TRP A 54 -14.43 -12.25 1.54
CA TRP A 54 -13.40 -11.55 2.30
C TRP A 54 -13.69 -11.63 3.80
N GLU A 55 -12.64 -11.74 4.60
CA GLU A 55 -12.72 -11.80 6.06
C GLU A 55 -11.81 -10.75 6.70
N TYR A 56 -12.29 -10.10 7.75
CA TYR A 56 -11.44 -9.29 8.63
C TYR A 56 -11.01 -10.11 9.83
N THR A 57 -9.71 -10.34 9.98
CA THR A 57 -9.12 -11.27 10.96
C THR A 57 -9.35 -10.89 12.42
N ASP A 58 -9.55 -9.61 12.73
CA ASP A 58 -9.67 -9.18 14.14
C ASP A 58 -11.03 -9.51 14.74
N CYS A 59 -12.09 -9.59 13.93
CA CYS A 59 -13.44 -9.90 14.40
C CYS A 59 -14.18 -10.96 13.58
N HIS A 60 -13.50 -11.57 12.60
CA HIS A 60 -14.01 -12.60 11.69
C HIS A 60 -15.25 -12.18 10.87
N ALA A 61 -15.46 -10.88 10.68
CA ALA A 61 -16.54 -10.38 9.85
C ALA A 61 -16.33 -10.80 8.38
N GLN A 62 -17.32 -11.47 7.81
CA GLN A 62 -17.31 -11.93 6.43
C GLN A 62 -18.09 -10.98 5.52
N LYS A 63 -17.57 -10.79 4.30
CA LYS A 63 -18.19 -9.99 3.23
C LYS A 63 -18.17 -10.77 1.94
N GLY A 64 -19.28 -10.75 1.21
CA GLY A 64 -19.39 -11.44 -0.08
C GLY A 64 -19.47 -12.97 -0.01
N ALA A 65 -19.36 -13.56 1.19
CA ALA A 65 -19.68 -14.96 1.42
C ALA A 65 -21.18 -15.16 1.21
N GLN A 66 -21.57 -15.63 0.03
CA GLN A 66 -22.91 -16.15 -0.22
C GLN A 66 -22.91 -17.67 0.05
N PRO A 67 -24.01 -18.24 0.55
CA PRO A 67 -24.24 -19.69 0.48
C PRO A 67 -24.40 -20.17 -0.97
#